data_AF-A0A959RVR2-F1
#
_entry.id   AF-A0A959RVR2-F1
#
_cell.length_a   1.000
_cell.length_b   1.000
_cell.length_c   1.000
_cell.angle_alpha   90.00
_cell.angle_beta   90.00
_cell.angle_gamma   90.00
#
_symmetry.space_group_name_H-M   'P 1'
#
loop_
_entity.id
_entity.type
_entity.pdbx_description
1 polymer ?
#
loop_
_entity_poly.entity_id
_entity_poly.type
_entity_poly.pdbx_seq_one_letter_code
_entity_poly.pdbx_strand_id
1 'polypeptide(L)' 'RMLYTKALIGHTYVIWTWDNHFAKVRVKAITGDRVVFDWAYQLLEGEPQLKTNRNSTVREKLPNTIIKK' A
#
# COMPACT_ATOMS: atom_id res chain seq x y z
N ARG A 1 -0.70 5.82 13.17
CA ARG A 1 0.32 6.84 13.52
C ARG A 1 1.01 7.26 12.23
N MET A 2 0.63 8.41 11.66
CA MET A 2 1.19 8.90 10.40
C MET A 2 2.51 9.64 10.71
N LEU A 3 3.64 9.19 10.15
CA LEU A 3 5.00 9.67 10.47
C LEU A 3 5.58 10.60 9.39
N TYR A 4 4.73 11.37 8.69
CA TYR A 4 5.20 12.22 7.59
C TYR A 4 5.09 13.69 8.01
N THR A 5 6.21 14.26 8.44
CA THR A 5 6.30 15.67 8.86
C THR A 5 6.68 16.60 7.70
N LYS A 6 7.19 16.08 6.58
CA LYS A 6 7.74 16.90 5.49
C LYS A 6 7.31 16.38 4.13
N ALA A 7 6.86 17.31 3.27
CA ALA A 7 6.71 17.10 1.84
C ALA A 7 8.03 17.44 1.15
N LEU A 8 8.55 16.52 0.34
CA LEU A 8 9.79 16.68 -0.40
C LEU A 8 9.50 16.65 -1.90
N ILE A 9 10.07 17.60 -2.64
CA ILE A 9 9.94 17.65 -4.10
C ILE A 9 10.50 16.35 -4.70
N GLY A 10 9.82 15.82 -5.72
CA GLY A 10 10.19 14.58 -6.41
C GLY A 10 9.76 13.30 -5.70
N HIS A 11 9.36 13.36 -4.43
CA HIS A 11 8.96 12.19 -3.66
C HIS A 11 7.51 11.80 -3.97
N THR A 12 7.25 10.50 -3.88
CA THR A 12 5.92 9.92 -4.03
C THR A 12 5.47 9.35 -2.69
N TYR A 13 4.27 9.75 -2.28
CA TYR A 13 3.63 9.33 -1.04
C TYR A 13 2.40 8.49 -1.36
N VAL A 14 2.15 7.49 -0.52
CA VAL A 14 0.93 6.69 -0.55
C VAL A 14 0.13 7.00 0.71
N ILE A 15 -1.12 7.41 0.52
CA ILE A 15 -2.05 7.76 1.58
C ILE A 15 -3.09 6.65 1.65
N TRP A 16 -3.24 6.06 2.83
CA TRP A 16 -4.36 5.18 3.15
C TRP A 16 -5.47 6.03 3.77
N THR A 17 -6.65 5.94 3.19
CA THR A 17 -7.84 6.69 3.59
C THR A 17 -8.66 5.91 4.61
N TRP A 18 -9.57 6.60 5.29
CA TRP A 18 -10.39 6.00 6.35
C TRP A 18 -11.38 4.95 5.82
N ASP A 19 -11.80 5.08 4.56
CA ASP A 19 -12.67 4.15 3.83
C ASP A 19 -11.88 3.15 2.99
N ASN A 20 -10.62 2.89 3.37
CA ASN A 20 -9.79 1.83 2.82
C ASN A 20 -9.49 1.92 1.32
N HIS A 21 -9.46 3.15 0.79
CA HIS A 21 -8.86 3.45 -0.51
C HIS A 21 -7.41 3.91 -0.37
N PHE A 22 -6.69 3.85 -1.48
CA PHE A 22 -5.32 4.35 -1.58
C PHE A 22 -5.24 5.51 -2.57
N ALA A 23 -4.53 6.57 -2.15
CA ALA A 23 -4.15 7.67 -3.03
C ALA A 23 -2.63 7.70 -3.18
N LYS A 24 -2.16 7.93 -4.41
CA LYS A 24 -0.75 8.16 -4.70
C LYS A 24 -0.55 9.61 -5.08
N VAL A 25 0.38 10.29 -4.44
CA VAL A 25 0.68 11.71 -4.65
C VAL A 25 2.16 11.89 -4.90
N ARG A 26 2.53 12.56 -6.00
CA ARG A 26 3.91 12.92 -6.31
C ARG A 26 4.07 14.43 -6.30
N VAL A 27 4.93 14.93 -5.41
CA VAL A 27 5.19 16.37 -5.31
C VAL A 27 6.07 16.83 -6.48
N LYS A 28 5.58 17.81 -7.25
CA LYS A 28 6.28 18.42 -8.38
C LYS A 28 7.03 19.69 -8.00
N ALA A 29 6.39 20.54 -7.20
CA ALA A 29 6.97 21.79 -6.74
C ALA A 29 6.33 22.22 -5.41
N ILE A 30 7.11 22.91 -4.58
CA ILE A 30 6.66 23.56 -3.35
C ILE A 30 7.15 25.01 -3.43
N THR A 31 6.23 25.98 -3.40
CA THR A 31 6.53 27.40 -3.23
C THR A 31 6.05 27.83 -1.84
N GLY A 32 6.27 29.10 -1.46
CA GLY A 32 5.85 29.61 -0.15
C GLY A 32 4.33 29.61 0.06
N ASP A 33 3.55 29.66 -1.02
CA ASP A 33 2.09 29.81 -1.00
C ASP A 33 1.33 28.57 -1.51
N ARG A 34 1.98 27.66 -2.26
CA ARG A 34 1.30 26.50 -2.86
C ARG A 34 2.19 25.28 -3.02
N VAL A 35 1.54 24.13 -3.18
CA VAL A 35 2.18 22.86 -3.55
C VAL A 35 1.53 22.34 -4.83
N VAL A 36 2.35 21.99 -5.82
CA VAL A 36 1.91 21.36 -7.06
C VAL A 36 2.26 19.88 -6.99
N PHE A 37 1.30 19.00 -7.27
CA PHE A 37 1.51 17.57 -7.27
C PHE A 37 0.65 16.86 -8.33
N ASP A 38 1.19 15.76 -8.86
CA ASP A 38 0.40 14.81 -9.64
C ASP A 38 -0.21 13.80 -8.67
N TRP A 39 -1.40 13.29 -9.00
CA TRP A 39 -2.08 12.31 -8.16
C TRP A 39 -2.80 11.25 -8.97
N ALA A 40 -3.05 10.13 -8.33
CA ALA A 40 -3.98 9.10 -8.76
C ALA A 40 -4.72 8.56 -7.54
N TYR A 41 -6.01 8.27 -7.70
CA TYR A 41 -6.86 7.74 -6.65
C TYR A 41 -7.50 6.43 -7.10
N GLN A 42 -7.50 5.45 -6.20
CA GLN A 42 -8.14 4.16 -6.43
C GLN A 42 -9.65 4.27 -6.18
N LEU A 43 -10.46 3.94 -7.18
CA LEU A 43 -11.93 4.04 -7.09
C LEU A 43 -12.59 2.86 -6.37
N LEU A 44 -11.93 1.71 -6.29
CA LEU A 44 -12.46 0.49 -5.68
C LEU A 44 -11.84 0.31 -4.29
N GLU A 45 -12.60 -0.12 -3.29
CA GLU A 45 -12.05 -0.36 -1.96
C GLU A 45 -11.09 -1.57 -1.95
N GLY A 46 -9.90 -1.43 -1.33
CA GLY A 46 -9.10 -2.57 -0.89
C GLY A 46 -8.45 -3.47 -1.96
N GLU A 47 -8.27 -2.98 -3.20
CA GLU A 47 -7.57 -3.65 -4.32
C GLU A 47 -7.90 -5.15 -4.43
N PRO A 48 -9.15 -5.53 -4.75
CA PRO A 48 -9.55 -6.94 -4.82
C PRO A 48 -8.74 -7.75 -5.84
N GLN A 49 -8.08 -7.09 -6.80
CA GLN A 49 -7.20 -7.73 -7.79
C GLN A 49 -5.82 -8.10 -7.22
N LEU A 50 -5.34 -7.37 -6.20
CA LEU A 50 -4.13 -7.72 -5.45
C LEU A 50 -4.40 -8.74 -4.34
N LYS A 51 -5.68 -8.93 -3.96
CA LYS A 51 -6.09 -10.11 -3.20
C LYS A 51 -5.89 -11.32 -4.11
N THR A 52 -4.74 -11.93 -3.96
CA THR A 52 -4.42 -13.23 -4.56
C THR A 52 -5.57 -14.18 -4.25
N ASN A 53 -6.47 -14.40 -5.22
CA ASN A 53 -7.37 -15.54 -5.24
C ASN A 53 -6.54 -16.75 -5.72
N ARG A 54 -5.36 -16.96 -5.13
CA ARG A 54 -4.76 -18.30 -5.16
C ARG A 54 -5.66 -19.05 -4.22
N ASN A 55 -6.56 -19.83 -4.82
CA ASN A 55 -7.10 -21.06 -4.26
C ASN A 55 -6.25 -21.44 -3.06
N SER A 56 -6.86 -21.35 -1.88
CA SER A 56 -6.32 -21.84 -0.63
C SER A 56 -5.80 -23.25 -0.88
N THR A 57 -4.52 -23.36 -1.26
CA THR A 57 -3.79 -24.61 -1.12
C THR A 57 -3.83 -24.80 0.37
N VAL A 58 -4.70 -25.70 0.80
CA VAL A 58 -4.75 -26.23 2.15
C VAL A 58 -3.30 -26.35 2.57
N ARG A 59 -2.88 -25.58 3.58
CA ARG A 59 -1.57 -25.80 4.20
C ARG A 59 -1.67 -27.19 4.78
N GLU A 60 -1.29 -28.21 4.02
CA GLU A 60 -1.15 -29.55 4.55
C GLU A 60 -0.15 -29.42 5.69
N LYS A 61 -0.60 -29.78 6.91
CA LYS A 61 0.30 -29.88 8.05
C LYS A 61 1.41 -30.81 7.63
N LEU A 62 2.65 -30.31 7.62
CA LEU A 62 3.81 -31.17 7.54
C LEU A 62 3.63 -32.28 8.59
N PRO A 63 3.69 -33.57 8.20
CA PRO A 63 3.53 -34.64 9.17
C PRO A 63 4.61 -34.46 10.22
N ASN A 64 4.20 -34.45 11.49
CA ASN A 64 5.07 -34.20 12.64
C ASN A 64 6.00 -35.41 12.94
N THR A 65 6.33 -36.20 11.92
CA THR A 65 7.16 -37.40 12.05
C THR A 65 8.61 -36.98 12.02
N ILE A 66 9.15 -36.78 13.22
CA ILE A 66 10.60 -36.81 13.44
C ILE A 66 11.07 -38.22 13.06
N ILE A 67 11.69 -38.39 11.88
CA ILE A 67 12.40 -39.62 11.55
C ILE A 67 13.63 -39.66 12.47
N LYS A 68 13.53 -40.42 13.57
CA LYS A 68 14.72 -40.82 14.32
C LYS A 68 15.49 -41.83 13.48
N LYS A 69 16.68 -41.44 13.04
CA LYS A 69 17.69 -42.35 12.49
C LYS A 69 18.53 -42.93 13.63
#